data_AF-A0A835T0Y3-F1
#
_entry.id   AF-A0A835T0Y3-F1
#
_cell.length_a   1.000
_cell.length_b   1.000
_cell.length_c   1.000
_cell.angle_alpha   90.00
_cell.angle_beta   90.00
_cell.angle_gamma   90.00
#
_symmetry.space_group_name_H-M   'P 1'
#
loop_
_entity.id
_entity.type
_entity.pdbx_description
1 polymer ?
#
loop_
_entity_poly.entity_id
_entity_poly.type
_entity_poly.pdbx_seq_one_letter_code
_entity_poly.pdbx_strand_id
1 'polypeptide(L)'
;MNGLDESMRRMQGYEVSRAPEDVGNNAIPNFKEGIFTFKGARQAPWKSEQTHNYSFPNAYTARILNGTIVHTGGATEMAMTTHHTVERPMMPPGTIRGATWVKPQYIPTDDPALDELHAVAHVVAPQLSALMDACGSYHLHSADGWITTAGFMTAARRAGLTLSRAEYLALERALTKDTMGRINYFQAEALVQAVTAADQTGEGVAEPSAE
;
A
#
# COMPACT_ATOMS: atom_id res chain seq x y z
N MET A 1 2.12 -6.94 11.83
CA MET A 1 2.86 -6.92 10.54
C MET A 1 3.71 -8.17 10.45
N ASN A 2 4.22 -8.50 9.27
CA ASN A 2 5.18 -9.59 9.11
C ASN A 2 6.59 -9.13 9.49
N GLY A 3 7.52 -10.08 9.63
CA GLY A 3 8.94 -9.76 9.74
C GLY A 3 9.46 -9.09 8.46
N LEU A 4 10.37 -8.13 8.61
CA LEU A 4 10.88 -7.30 7.52
C LEU A 4 11.41 -8.12 6.33
N ASP A 5 12.22 -9.15 6.59
CA ASP A 5 12.79 -9.99 5.53
C ASP A 5 11.74 -10.78 4.74
N GLU A 6 10.66 -11.23 5.38
CA GLU A 6 9.57 -11.91 4.69
C GLU A 6 8.76 -10.92 3.86
N SER A 7 8.45 -9.76 4.42
CA SER A 7 7.75 -8.67 3.73
C SER A 7 8.51 -8.24 2.46
N MET A 8 9.81 -7.98 2.58
CA MET A 8 10.65 -7.59 1.44
C MET A 8 10.78 -8.71 0.40
N ARG A 9 10.91 -9.98 0.81
CA ARG A 9 10.93 -11.12 -0.12
C ARG A 9 9.62 -11.25 -0.89
N ARG A 10 8.47 -11.07 -0.23
CA ARG A 10 7.16 -11.06 -0.89
C ARG A 10 7.02 -9.88 -1.84
N MET A 11 7.53 -8.71 -1.45
CA MET A 11 7.43 -7.47 -2.23
C MET A 11 8.43 -7.37 -3.39
N GLN A 12 9.44 -8.24 -3.45
CA GLN A 12 10.43 -8.29 -4.53
C GLN A 12 9.80 -8.46 -5.94
N GLY A 13 8.62 -9.08 -6.03
CA GLY A 13 7.87 -9.26 -7.27
C GLY A 13 6.91 -8.11 -7.62
N TYR A 14 6.80 -7.10 -6.77
CA TYR A 14 5.85 -5.99 -6.90
C TYR A 14 6.55 -4.66 -7.19
N GLU A 15 5.76 -3.60 -7.39
CA GLU A 15 6.23 -2.28 -7.81
C GLU A 15 7.13 -1.57 -6.79
N VAL A 16 7.01 -1.90 -5.50
CA VAL A 16 7.79 -1.25 -4.42
C VAL A 16 9.30 -1.49 -4.60
N SER A 17 9.69 -2.70 -5.01
CA SER A 17 11.10 -3.06 -5.27
C SER A 17 11.56 -2.74 -6.69
N ARG A 18 10.66 -2.26 -7.57
CA ARG A 18 11.01 -1.89 -8.94
C ARG A 18 11.54 -0.46 -8.99
N ALA A 19 12.71 -0.27 -9.56
CA ALA A 19 13.25 1.06 -9.81
C ALA A 19 12.39 1.80 -10.86
N PRO A 20 12.31 3.14 -10.81
CA PRO A 20 11.82 3.94 -11.93
C PRO A 20 12.55 3.56 -13.22
N GLU A 21 11.82 3.47 -14.33
CA GLU A 21 12.49 3.35 -15.63
C GLU A 21 13.13 4.69 -15.97
N ASP A 22 14.43 4.68 -16.29
CA ASP A 22 15.24 5.88 -16.46
C ASP A 22 14.64 6.83 -17.52
N VAL A 23 14.22 8.02 -17.11
CA VAL A 23 13.61 9.04 -17.98
C VAL A 23 14.67 9.94 -18.64
N GLY A 24 15.96 9.57 -18.55
CA GLY A 24 17.06 10.22 -19.28
C GLY A 24 17.30 9.61 -20.66
N ASN A 25 17.61 10.43 -21.68
CA ASN A 25 17.91 10.13 -23.12
C ASN A 25 17.05 9.10 -23.90
N ASN A 26 16.24 8.29 -23.23
CA ASN A 26 15.28 7.29 -23.70
C ASN A 26 13.93 7.52 -22.99
N ALA A 27 13.48 8.77 -22.93
CA ALA A 27 12.14 9.08 -22.41
C ALA A 27 11.08 8.27 -23.18
N ILE A 28 10.11 7.69 -22.45
CA ILE A 28 9.04 6.90 -23.05
C ILE A 28 8.33 7.75 -24.12
N PRO A 29 8.34 7.32 -25.41
CA PRO A 29 7.76 8.12 -26.47
C PRO A 29 6.29 8.42 -26.20
N ASN A 30 5.89 9.68 -26.40
CA ASN A 30 4.51 10.15 -26.26
C ASN A 30 3.89 10.02 -24.86
N PHE A 31 4.68 9.71 -23.84
CA PHE A 31 4.25 9.68 -22.44
C PHE A 31 4.98 10.75 -21.64
N LYS A 32 4.22 11.57 -20.91
CA LYS A 32 4.76 12.51 -19.94
C LYS A 32 4.38 12.02 -18.55
N GLU A 33 5.36 11.85 -17.69
CA GLU A 33 5.10 11.49 -16.30
C GLU A 33 4.19 12.52 -15.63
N GLY A 34 3.15 12.02 -14.99
CA GLY A 34 2.15 12.82 -14.29
C GLY A 34 2.61 13.17 -12.88
N ILE A 35 1.69 13.17 -11.91
CA ILE A 35 2.02 13.35 -10.48
C ILE A 35 2.71 12.14 -9.83
N PHE A 36 2.56 10.97 -10.43
CA PHE A 36 3.19 9.72 -10.01
C PHE A 36 4.30 9.34 -10.98
N THR A 37 5.41 8.82 -10.46
CA THR A 37 6.51 8.28 -11.26
C THR A 37 6.09 6.96 -11.92
N PHE A 38 6.55 6.71 -13.14
CA PHE A 38 6.30 5.47 -13.84
C PHE A 38 7.29 4.39 -13.40
N LYS A 39 6.76 3.30 -12.83
CA LYS A 39 7.50 2.10 -12.43
C LYS A 39 7.00 0.85 -13.17
N GLY A 40 6.37 1.04 -14.33
CA GLY A 40 5.66 -0.01 -15.06
C GLY A 40 4.14 0.17 -14.98
N ALA A 41 3.43 -0.71 -15.69
CA ALA A 41 1.98 -0.74 -15.76
C ALA A 41 1.47 -2.16 -16.03
N ARG A 42 0.26 -2.45 -15.54
CA ARG A 42 -0.53 -3.62 -15.93
C ARG A 42 -1.88 -3.28 -16.53
N GLN A 43 -2.47 -4.28 -17.20
CA GLN A 43 -3.85 -4.22 -17.67
C GLN A 43 -4.85 -4.05 -16.53
N ALA A 44 -6.09 -3.66 -16.86
CA ALA A 44 -7.16 -3.58 -15.88
C ALA A 44 -7.51 -4.98 -15.32
N PRO A 45 -7.75 -5.12 -14.00
CA PRO A 45 -8.20 -6.38 -13.43
C PRO A 45 -9.53 -6.85 -14.03
N TRP A 46 -9.59 -8.11 -14.43
CA TRP A 46 -10.82 -8.73 -14.90
C TRP A 46 -11.53 -9.33 -13.71
N LYS A 47 -12.64 -8.71 -13.31
CA LYS A 47 -13.50 -9.15 -12.20
C LYS A 47 -14.93 -8.78 -12.55
N SER A 48 -15.85 -9.74 -12.44
CA SER A 48 -17.27 -9.44 -12.63
C SER A 48 -17.77 -8.57 -11.47
N GLU A 49 -18.76 -7.72 -11.76
CA GLU A 49 -19.42 -6.91 -10.74
C GLU A 49 -20.00 -7.77 -9.61
N GLN A 50 -20.56 -8.95 -9.95
CA GLN A 50 -21.15 -9.86 -8.97
C GLN A 50 -20.09 -10.37 -7.99
N THR A 51 -18.92 -10.80 -8.49
CA THR A 51 -17.82 -11.28 -7.65
C THR A 51 -17.15 -10.14 -6.86
N HIS A 52 -17.23 -8.90 -7.34
CA HIS A 52 -16.76 -7.73 -6.59
C HIS A 52 -17.72 -7.36 -5.45
N ASN A 53 -19.00 -7.18 -5.76
CA ASN A 53 -20.02 -6.68 -4.83
C ASN A 53 -20.39 -7.72 -3.76
N TYR A 54 -20.45 -9.00 -4.13
CA TYR A 54 -20.87 -10.09 -3.25
C TYR A 54 -19.68 -10.96 -2.82
N SER A 55 -18.55 -10.31 -2.54
CA SER A 55 -17.43 -10.97 -1.86
C SER A 55 -17.82 -11.41 -0.45
N PHE A 56 -17.01 -12.27 0.18
CA PHE A 56 -17.32 -12.84 1.49
C PHE A 56 -17.55 -11.74 2.56
N PRO A 57 -18.74 -11.67 3.19
CA PRO A 57 -19.08 -10.56 4.09
C PRO A 57 -18.13 -10.49 5.29
N ASN A 58 -17.83 -11.63 5.92
CA ASN A 58 -16.92 -11.69 7.06
C ASN A 58 -15.48 -11.29 6.69
N ALA A 59 -15.02 -11.67 5.49
CA ALA A 59 -13.68 -11.29 5.02
C ALA A 59 -13.61 -9.80 4.67
N TYR A 60 -14.68 -9.23 4.11
CA TYR A 60 -14.73 -7.81 3.78
C TYR A 60 -14.75 -6.94 5.05
N THR A 61 -15.47 -7.35 6.10
CA THR A 61 -15.39 -6.71 7.43
C THR A 61 -13.95 -6.73 7.95
N ALA A 62 -13.25 -7.86 7.83
CA ALA A 62 -11.85 -7.94 8.24
C ALA A 62 -10.95 -7.00 7.39
N ARG A 63 -11.16 -6.89 6.08
CA ARG A 63 -10.43 -5.93 5.23
C ARG A 63 -10.66 -4.46 5.63
N ILE A 64 -11.88 -4.10 6.02
CA ILE A 64 -12.21 -2.76 6.53
C ILE A 64 -11.41 -2.50 7.82
N LEU A 65 -11.47 -3.42 8.78
CA LEU A 65 -10.81 -3.25 10.08
C LEU A 65 -9.28 -3.19 9.97
N ASN A 66 -8.69 -3.90 9.01
CA ASN A 66 -7.24 -3.92 8.81
C ASN A 66 -6.74 -2.87 7.81
N GLY A 67 -7.62 -2.07 7.19
CA GLY A 67 -7.22 -1.03 6.22
C GLY A 67 -6.62 -1.59 4.91
N THR A 68 -7.02 -2.79 4.47
CA THR A 68 -6.41 -3.51 3.33
C THR A 68 -7.29 -3.53 2.07
N ILE A 69 -8.10 -2.49 1.89
CA ILE A 69 -8.97 -2.35 0.72
C ILE A 69 -8.15 -1.82 -0.45
N VAL A 70 -7.73 -2.72 -1.35
CA VAL A 70 -6.99 -2.34 -2.57
C VAL A 70 -7.93 -1.64 -3.56
N HIS A 71 -7.56 -0.45 -4.03
CA HIS A 71 -8.28 0.25 -5.08
C HIS A 71 -8.20 -0.55 -6.40
N THR A 72 -9.33 -0.79 -7.06
CA THR A 72 -9.35 -1.52 -8.35
C THR A 72 -8.84 -0.65 -9.50
N GLY A 73 -7.94 -1.18 -10.34
CA GLY A 73 -7.35 -0.45 -11.47
C GLY A 73 -6.05 0.27 -11.11
N GLY A 74 -5.79 1.44 -11.72
CA GLY A 74 -4.61 2.26 -11.41
C GLY A 74 -3.28 1.77 -12.00
N ALA A 75 -3.32 0.78 -12.90
CA ALA A 75 -2.17 0.14 -13.53
C ALA A 75 -1.23 -0.62 -12.57
N THR A 76 -1.69 -0.92 -11.33
CA THR A 76 -0.85 -1.53 -10.30
C THR A 76 -0.93 -3.06 -10.28
N GLU A 77 0.21 -3.72 -10.04
CA GLU A 77 0.30 -5.18 -9.83
C GLU A 77 -0.48 -5.62 -8.57
N MET A 78 -0.54 -4.78 -7.54
CA MET A 78 -1.28 -5.09 -6.31
C MET A 78 -2.79 -5.17 -6.56
N ALA A 79 -3.34 -4.28 -7.40
CA ALA A 79 -4.73 -4.39 -7.84
C ALA A 79 -4.95 -5.67 -8.64
N MET A 80 -4.06 -6.01 -9.57
CA MET A 80 -4.16 -7.23 -10.37
C MET A 80 -4.13 -8.50 -9.51
N THR A 81 -3.23 -8.58 -8.55
CA THR A 81 -3.08 -9.75 -7.67
C THR A 81 -4.33 -10.02 -6.83
N THR A 82 -5.00 -8.97 -6.37
CA THR A 82 -6.16 -9.11 -5.46
C THR A 82 -7.51 -9.10 -6.17
N HIS A 83 -7.59 -8.51 -7.36
CA HIS A 83 -8.85 -8.33 -8.08
C HIS A 83 -8.99 -9.21 -9.30
N HIS A 84 -7.91 -9.61 -9.98
CA HIS A 84 -8.03 -10.42 -11.18
C HIS A 84 -8.57 -11.81 -10.83
N THR A 85 -9.63 -12.24 -11.49
CA THR A 85 -10.26 -13.55 -11.22
C THR A 85 -9.45 -14.67 -11.86
N VAL A 86 -8.34 -15.04 -11.21
CA VAL A 86 -7.54 -16.22 -11.58
C VAL A 86 -8.32 -17.49 -11.30
N GLU A 87 -9.04 -17.52 -10.18
CA GLU A 87 -9.94 -18.59 -9.78
C GLU A 87 -11.37 -18.05 -9.65
N ARG A 88 -12.37 -18.86 -10.00
CA ARG A 88 -13.78 -18.44 -9.91
C ARG A 88 -14.22 -18.22 -8.46
N PRO A 89 -13.89 -19.12 -7.50
CA PRO A 89 -13.99 -18.78 -6.07
C PRO A 89 -12.89 -17.79 -5.69
N MET A 90 -13.24 -16.52 -5.51
CA MET A 90 -12.32 -15.48 -5.05
C MET A 90 -12.20 -15.50 -3.52
N MET A 91 -11.50 -16.50 -3.00
CA MET A 91 -11.26 -16.66 -1.55
C MET A 91 -10.25 -15.61 -1.03
N PRO A 92 -10.35 -15.20 0.25
CA PRO A 92 -9.39 -14.28 0.84
C PRO A 92 -8.00 -14.93 1.04
N PRO A 93 -6.93 -14.12 1.16
CA PRO A 93 -5.63 -14.62 1.64
C PRO A 93 -5.77 -15.22 3.04
N GLY A 94 -5.03 -16.30 3.31
CA GLY A 94 -5.13 -17.08 4.56
C GLY A 94 -6.20 -18.19 4.56
N THR A 95 -6.75 -18.52 3.38
CA THR A 95 -7.71 -19.62 3.27
C THR A 95 -7.05 -20.99 3.48
N ILE A 96 -7.46 -21.69 4.53
CA ILE A 96 -6.98 -23.03 4.85
C ILE A 96 -7.78 -24.06 4.05
N ARG A 97 -7.07 -24.97 3.38
CA ARG A 97 -7.64 -26.06 2.56
C ARG A 97 -7.14 -27.41 3.06
N GLY A 98 -8.06 -28.24 3.52
CA GLY A 98 -7.82 -29.67 3.77
C GLY A 98 -8.28 -30.51 2.59
N ALA A 99 -8.02 -31.82 2.64
CA ALA A 99 -8.40 -32.73 1.55
C ALA A 99 -9.92 -32.74 1.25
N THR A 100 -10.76 -32.51 2.27
CA THR A 100 -12.23 -32.60 2.16
C THR A 100 -12.96 -31.42 2.79
N TRP A 101 -12.25 -30.37 3.22
CA TRP A 101 -12.84 -29.19 3.85
C TRP A 101 -12.11 -27.91 3.47
N VAL A 102 -12.83 -26.79 3.45
CA VAL A 102 -12.27 -25.46 3.19
C VAL A 102 -12.78 -24.48 4.23
N LYS A 103 -11.88 -23.62 4.73
CA LYS A 103 -12.22 -22.52 5.62
C LYS A 103 -11.68 -21.21 5.05
N PRO A 104 -12.49 -20.46 4.27
CA PRO A 104 -12.10 -19.14 3.81
C PRO A 104 -12.11 -18.19 5.01
N GLN A 105 -10.93 -17.71 5.39
CA GLN A 105 -10.75 -16.74 6.46
C GLN A 105 -9.70 -15.73 6.01
N TYR A 106 -9.96 -14.46 6.26
CA TYR A 106 -8.99 -13.40 6.02
C TYR A 106 -7.96 -13.41 7.14
N ILE A 107 -6.69 -13.65 6.80
CA ILE A 107 -5.57 -13.57 7.75
C ILE A 107 -4.69 -12.37 7.37
N PRO A 108 -4.58 -11.33 8.22
CA PRO A 108 -3.80 -10.13 7.90
C PRO A 108 -2.34 -10.42 7.54
N THR A 109 -1.68 -11.34 8.26
CA THR A 109 -0.26 -11.70 8.00
C THR A 109 -0.05 -12.47 6.70
N ASP A 110 -1.10 -13.06 6.13
CA ASP A 110 -1.01 -13.76 4.84
C ASP A 110 -1.41 -12.85 3.67
N ASP A 111 -1.86 -11.62 3.94
CA ASP A 111 -2.26 -10.65 2.93
C ASP A 111 -1.07 -9.78 2.50
N PRO A 112 -0.59 -9.90 1.25
CA PRO A 112 0.52 -9.08 0.75
C PRO A 112 0.19 -7.57 0.74
N ALA A 113 -1.07 -7.18 0.86
CA ALA A 113 -1.47 -5.78 1.00
C ALA A 113 -0.84 -5.06 2.19
N LEU A 114 -0.61 -5.76 3.31
CA LEU A 114 0.07 -5.20 4.49
C LEU A 114 1.58 -5.20 4.33
N ASP A 115 2.13 -6.22 3.67
CA ASP A 115 3.54 -6.27 3.30
C ASP A 115 3.92 -5.11 2.35
N GLU A 116 3.01 -4.74 1.44
CA GLU A 116 3.18 -3.56 0.58
C GLU A 116 3.26 -2.26 1.39
N LEU A 117 2.37 -2.07 2.37
CA LEU A 117 2.43 -0.91 3.27
C LEU A 117 3.74 -0.89 4.08
N HIS A 118 4.16 -2.05 4.56
CA HIS A 118 5.40 -2.20 5.34
C HIS A 118 6.63 -1.80 4.53
N ALA A 119 6.77 -2.34 3.32
CA ALA A 119 7.87 -1.99 2.42
C ALA A 119 7.86 -0.50 2.04
N VAL A 120 6.70 0.08 1.75
CA VAL A 120 6.58 1.50 1.40
C VAL A 120 6.89 2.42 2.58
N ALA A 121 6.49 2.05 3.80
CA ALA A 121 6.83 2.82 4.99
C ALA A 121 8.36 2.93 5.17
N HIS A 122 9.10 1.85 4.88
CA HIS A 122 10.57 1.87 4.88
C HIS A 122 11.19 2.71 3.78
N VAL A 123 10.55 2.83 2.61
CA VAL A 123 10.96 3.76 1.56
C VAL A 123 10.77 5.23 1.98
N VAL A 124 9.67 5.51 2.70
CA VAL A 124 9.29 6.88 3.09
C VAL A 124 10.01 7.36 4.34
N ALA A 125 10.25 6.47 5.31
CA ALA A 125 10.77 6.82 6.64
C ALA A 125 12.07 7.67 6.62
N PRO A 126 13.08 7.39 5.78
CA PRO A 126 14.30 8.21 5.74
C PRO A 126 14.08 9.64 5.26
N GLN A 127 13.00 9.89 4.50
CA GLN A 127 12.67 11.20 3.92
C GLN A 127 11.48 11.85 4.63
N LEU A 128 11.02 11.28 5.75
CA LEU A 128 9.80 11.71 6.42
C LEU A 128 9.88 13.17 6.91
N SER A 129 11.01 13.59 7.48
CA SER A 129 11.20 14.98 7.93
C SER A 129 11.09 15.97 6.78
N ALA A 130 11.77 15.71 5.67
CA ALA A 130 11.72 16.55 4.47
C ALA A 130 10.31 16.60 3.85
N LEU A 131 9.57 15.47 3.88
CA LEU A 131 8.18 15.40 3.46
C LEU A 131 7.28 16.29 4.33
N MET A 132 7.46 16.26 5.66
CA MET A 132 6.68 17.08 6.60
C MET A 132 6.93 18.58 6.41
N ASP A 133 8.18 18.97 6.22
CA ASP A 133 8.54 20.37 5.90
C ASP A 133 7.88 20.82 4.59
N ALA A 134 7.91 19.97 3.56
CA ALA A 134 7.27 20.25 2.28
C ALA A 134 5.75 20.37 2.41
N CYS A 135 5.09 19.46 3.15
CA CYS A 135 3.65 19.50 3.43
C CYS A 135 3.25 20.76 4.22
N GLY A 136 4.02 21.14 5.25
CA GLY A 136 3.78 22.36 6.02
C GLY A 136 3.88 23.62 5.17
N SER A 137 4.75 23.62 4.15
CA SER A 137 4.92 24.73 3.20
C SER A 137 3.91 24.79 2.05
N TYR A 138 3.00 23.81 1.94
CA TYR A 138 2.07 23.70 0.80
C TYR A 138 0.90 24.72 0.84
N HIS A 139 0.79 25.52 1.91
CA HIS A 139 -0.25 26.55 2.09
C HIS A 139 -1.68 26.02 1.86
N LEU A 140 -2.05 25.01 2.65
CA LEU A 140 -3.42 24.50 2.65
C LEU A 140 -4.42 25.59 3.06
N HIS A 141 -5.62 25.56 2.46
CA HIS A 141 -6.72 26.43 2.87
C HIS A 141 -7.20 26.14 4.31
N SER A 142 -6.86 24.97 4.85
CA SER A 142 -7.19 24.53 6.20
C SER A 142 -5.92 24.16 6.96
N ALA A 143 -5.78 24.66 8.19
CA ALA A 143 -4.56 24.52 8.99
C ALA A 143 -4.47 23.17 9.76
N ASP A 144 -5.48 22.32 9.64
CA ASP A 144 -5.67 21.07 10.40
C ASP A 144 -5.04 19.83 9.73
N GLY A 145 -4.28 20.03 8.65
CA GLY A 145 -3.46 18.98 8.03
C GLY A 145 -4.15 18.19 6.91
N TRP A 146 -5.38 18.54 6.52
CA TRP A 146 -6.05 17.88 5.40
C TRP A 146 -5.54 18.35 4.04
N ILE A 147 -4.85 17.46 3.33
CA ILE A 147 -4.24 17.69 2.04
C ILE A 147 -4.89 16.81 0.96
N THR A 148 -5.02 17.35 -0.24
CA THR A 148 -5.48 16.57 -1.40
C THR A 148 -4.38 15.63 -1.88
N THR A 149 -4.75 14.54 -2.56
CA THR A 149 -3.79 13.61 -3.20
C THR A 149 -2.74 14.35 -4.05
N ALA A 150 -3.18 15.28 -4.91
CA ALA A 150 -2.29 16.04 -5.76
C ALA A 150 -1.34 16.95 -4.97
N GLY A 151 -1.82 17.56 -3.88
CA GLY A 151 -1.00 18.38 -3.01
C GLY A 151 0.06 17.57 -2.29
N PHE A 152 -0.32 16.42 -1.73
CA PHE A 152 0.61 15.50 -1.06
C PHE A 152 1.70 15.01 -2.02
N MET A 153 1.32 14.59 -3.22
CA MET A 153 2.27 14.13 -4.24
C MET A 153 3.21 15.24 -4.73
N THR A 154 2.73 16.49 -4.80
CA THR A 154 3.58 17.64 -5.14
C THR A 154 4.58 17.94 -4.02
N ALA A 155 4.15 17.87 -2.76
CA ALA A 155 5.01 18.01 -1.59
C ALA A 155 6.06 16.89 -1.52
N ALA A 156 5.65 15.63 -1.76
CA ALA A 156 6.56 14.48 -1.81
C ALA A 156 7.67 14.69 -2.84
N ARG A 157 7.34 15.11 -4.06
CA ARG A 157 8.36 15.39 -5.07
C ARG A 157 9.27 16.56 -4.73
N ARG A 158 8.74 17.60 -4.07
CA ARG A 158 9.55 18.71 -3.56
C ARG A 158 10.54 18.25 -2.48
N ALA A 159 10.16 17.25 -1.67
CA ALA A 159 11.02 16.63 -0.67
C ALA A 159 12.02 15.61 -1.24
N GLY A 160 12.02 15.37 -2.57
CA GLY A 160 12.87 14.37 -3.21
C GLY A 160 12.33 12.93 -3.17
N LEU A 161 11.10 12.75 -2.67
CA LEU A 161 10.41 11.46 -2.62
C LEU A 161 9.60 11.25 -3.90
N THR A 162 9.91 10.19 -4.64
CA THR A 162 9.19 9.82 -5.85
C THR A 162 8.36 8.56 -5.60
N LEU A 163 7.04 8.74 -5.52
CA LEU A 163 6.11 7.63 -5.33
C LEU A 163 5.40 7.31 -6.66
N SER A 164 5.33 6.03 -6.97
CA SER A 164 4.44 5.48 -7.97
C SER A 164 3.00 5.42 -7.44
N ARG A 165 2.07 5.01 -8.31
CA ARG A 165 0.66 4.83 -7.92
C ARG A 165 0.49 3.76 -6.85
N ALA A 166 1.18 2.62 -6.97
CA ALA A 166 1.09 1.54 -5.99
C ALA A 166 1.58 2.00 -4.61
N GLU A 167 2.73 2.67 -4.56
CA GLU A 167 3.33 3.11 -3.29
C GLU A 167 2.45 4.16 -2.60
N TYR A 168 1.93 5.14 -3.35
CA TYR A 168 0.98 6.10 -2.79
C TYR A 168 -0.31 5.42 -2.30
N LEU A 169 -0.90 4.51 -3.10
CA LEU A 169 -2.12 3.80 -2.71
C LEU A 169 -1.87 2.88 -1.50
N ALA A 170 -0.68 2.32 -1.33
CA ALA A 170 -0.33 1.54 -0.14
C ALA A 170 -0.43 2.38 1.13
N LEU A 171 0.18 3.57 1.14
CA LEU A 171 0.06 4.52 2.26
C LEU A 171 -1.39 4.97 2.46
N GLU A 172 -2.04 5.39 1.38
CA GLU A 172 -3.38 5.98 1.42
C GLU A 172 -4.43 5.01 1.99
N ARG A 173 -4.29 3.70 1.76
CA ARG A 173 -5.22 2.67 2.22
C ARG A 173 -5.34 2.59 3.74
N ALA A 174 -4.26 2.86 4.46
CA ALA A 174 -4.23 2.85 5.92
C ALA A 174 -4.69 4.17 6.55
N LEU A 175 -4.86 5.23 5.74
CA LEU A 175 -5.28 6.54 6.20
C LEU A 175 -6.81 6.69 6.14
N THR A 176 -7.35 7.42 7.10
CA THR A 176 -8.75 7.82 7.05
C THR A 176 -8.92 9.01 6.13
N LYS A 177 -9.94 8.96 5.27
CA LYS A 177 -10.28 10.03 4.34
C LYS A 177 -11.50 10.79 4.82
N ASP A 178 -11.51 12.09 4.59
CA ASP A 178 -12.69 12.91 4.87
C ASP A 178 -13.74 12.84 3.73
N THR A 179 -14.81 13.62 3.85
CA THR A 179 -15.89 13.69 2.86
C THR A 179 -15.45 14.17 1.48
N MET A 180 -14.31 14.87 1.39
CA MET A 180 -13.73 15.37 0.14
C MET A 180 -12.66 14.41 -0.41
N GLY A 181 -12.41 13.28 0.26
CA GLY A 181 -11.35 12.34 -0.11
C GLY A 181 -9.93 12.86 0.18
N ARG A 182 -9.79 13.87 1.05
CA ARG A 182 -8.48 14.37 1.51
C ARG A 182 -7.90 13.40 2.53
N ILE A 183 -6.57 13.39 2.61
CA ILE A 183 -5.82 12.65 3.63
C ILE A 183 -5.24 13.62 4.66
N ASN A 184 -5.02 13.16 5.88
CA ASN A 184 -4.33 13.93 6.89
C ASN A 184 -2.84 13.56 6.92
N TYR A 185 -1.94 14.50 6.62
CA TYR A 185 -0.51 14.18 6.53
C TYR A 185 0.15 13.98 7.91
N PHE A 186 -0.42 14.50 9.00
CA PHE A 186 0.02 14.16 10.36
C PHE A 186 -0.30 12.69 10.70
N GLN A 187 -1.45 12.18 10.22
CA GLN A 187 -1.78 10.77 10.36
C GLN A 187 -0.82 9.89 9.56
N ALA A 188 -0.42 10.32 8.36
CA ALA A 188 0.58 9.63 7.55
C ALA A 188 1.94 9.55 8.25
N GLU A 189 2.38 10.64 8.88
CA GLU A 189 3.60 10.67 9.70
C GLU A 189 3.54 9.65 10.83
N ALA A 190 2.47 9.71 11.64
CA ALA A 190 2.27 8.81 12.77
C ALA A 190 2.22 7.34 12.32
N LEU A 191 1.61 7.05 11.16
CA LEU A 191 1.55 5.71 10.59
C LEU A 191 2.94 5.18 10.22
N VAL A 192 3.74 5.97 9.49
CA VAL A 192 5.10 5.55 9.08
C VAL A 192 6.00 5.33 10.30
N GLN A 193 5.90 6.20 11.30
CA GLN A 193 6.59 6.02 12.59
C GLN A 193 6.13 4.76 13.32
N ALA A 194 4.82 4.49 13.36
CA ALA A 194 4.29 3.30 14.00
C ALA A 194 4.75 2.01 13.31
N VAL A 195 4.84 2.02 11.97
CA VAL A 195 5.32 0.86 11.21
C VAL A 195 6.78 0.57 11.52
N THR A 196 7.63 1.58 11.47
CA THR A 196 9.07 1.43 11.77
C THR A 196 9.33 1.06 13.24
N ALA A 197 8.50 1.57 14.17
CA ALA A 197 8.59 1.20 15.59
C ALA A 197 8.16 -0.25 15.87
N ALA A 198 7.14 -0.75 15.17
CA ALA A 198 6.66 -2.12 15.34
C ALA A 198 7.73 -3.18 14.98
N ASP A 199 8.61 -2.88 14.04
CA ASP A 199 9.73 -3.77 13.68
C ASP A 199 10.73 -3.92 14.82
N GLN A 200 11.01 -2.84 15.56
CA GLN A 200 11.93 -2.88 16.71
C GLN A 200 11.38 -3.72 17.87
N THR A 201 10.05 -3.82 18.00
CA THR A 201 9.42 -4.69 19.00
C THR A 201 9.34 -6.17 18.57
N GLY A 202 9.46 -6.46 17.27
CA GLY A 202 9.41 -7.82 16.73
C GLY A 202 10.71 -8.60 16.87
N GLU A 203 11.86 -7.92 16.94
CA GLU A 203 13.18 -8.55 17.15
C GLU A 203 13.47 -8.93 18.62
N GLY A 204 12.59 -8.55 19.55
CA GLY A 204 12.80 -8.71 21.01
C GLY A 204 12.19 -9.96 21.65
N VAL A 205 11.47 -10.81 20.92
CA VAL A 205 10.92 -12.06 21.47
C VAL A 205 11.89 -13.21 21.17
N ALA A 206 13.07 -13.15 21.79
CA ALA A 206 13.85 -14.36 22.00
C ALA A 206 13.03 -15.29 22.92
N GLU A 207 12.85 -16.53 22.49
CA GLU A 207 12.17 -17.58 23.25
C GLU A 207 12.65 -17.57 24.72
N PRO A 208 11.77 -17.62 25.73
CA PRO A 208 12.21 -17.89 27.08
C PRO A 208 12.86 -19.28 27.06
N SER A 209 14.13 -19.32 27.50
CA SER A 209 14.87 -20.56 27.68
C SER A 209 14.03 -21.49 28.54
N ALA A 210 13.66 -22.64 27.99
CA ALA A 210 13.04 -23.70 28.77
C ALA A 210 14.09 -24.24 29.75
N GLU A 211 13.93 -23.92 31.04
CA GLU A 211 14.50 -24.71 32.15
C GLU A 211 13.59 -25.91 32.45
#